data_AF-A0A9E5UQI7-F1
#
_entry.id   AF-A0A9E5UQI7-F1
#
_cell.length_a   1.000
_cell.length_b   1.000
_cell.length_c   1.000
_cell.angle_alpha   90.00
_cell.angle_beta   90.00
_cell.angle_gamma   90.00
#
_symmetry.space_group_name_H-M   'P 1'
#
loop_
_entity.id
_entity.type
_entity.pdbx_description
1 polymer ?
#
loop_
_entity_poly.entity_id
_entity_poly.type
_entity_poly.pdbx_seq_one_letter_code
_entity_poly.pdbx_strand_id
1 'polypeptide(L)'
;MRKFFTAFILGSLWMLTSIAAQAQGVSGTVKDANGEALIGVSVTVKGTFIGTTTDVNGRFSLKPDFGRGNVVLLFSYVGYKTQELEVSSGQSNIELTLEESTLMADEVIVSASRVEERVLETPVTVESIGIKQLETQPSSEIFSSLGRFKGVDVNQSSFLITVLSTRGFNSAKSERIIQIADGIDYQSPSLNLYAGNIGGIPELDIESVDIIYGANSALYGANAFNGVVVTNSKDPFKYPGLTVSLRGGERSLLDGQLRFAAKIGNRFAVKILASYITANDFIGEDDTPRSQLIVTNNNPFGDGRNWDAIHRHGELSLAANINAGTVIGLNPMGQPITLGSLGFSGTLYTRFF
;
A
#
# COMPACT_ATOMS: atom_id res chain seq x y z
N MET A 1 -1.90 -16.90 77.81
CA MET A 1 -2.31 -16.85 76.38
C MET A 1 -2.37 -15.43 75.79
N ARG A 2 -2.73 -14.36 76.53
CA ARG A 2 -2.81 -12.98 75.98
C ARG A 2 -1.49 -12.40 75.44
N LYS A 3 -0.33 -12.73 76.04
CA LYS A 3 0.99 -12.20 75.61
C LYS A 3 1.51 -12.80 74.30
N PHE A 4 1.11 -14.03 73.96
CA PHE A 4 1.48 -14.66 72.68
C PHE A 4 0.61 -14.16 71.52
N PHE A 5 -0.64 -13.81 71.80
CA PHE A 5 -1.56 -13.26 70.78
C PHE A 5 -1.17 -11.84 70.36
N THR A 6 -0.70 -11.00 71.29
CA THR A 6 -0.20 -9.65 70.99
C THR A 6 1.11 -9.66 70.21
N ALA A 7 1.99 -10.65 70.44
CA ALA A 7 3.23 -10.80 69.69
C ALA A 7 2.98 -11.23 68.24
N PHE A 8 1.98 -12.08 68.00
CA PHE A 8 1.60 -12.52 66.66
C PHE A 8 0.98 -11.38 65.83
N ILE A 9 0.16 -10.52 66.45
CA ILE A 9 -0.43 -9.34 65.78
C ILE A 9 0.64 -8.29 65.47
N LEU A 10 1.61 -8.03 66.35
CA LEU A 10 2.71 -7.10 66.05
C LEU A 10 3.65 -7.63 64.95
N GLY A 11 3.91 -8.94 64.91
CA GLY A 11 4.69 -9.57 63.84
C GLY A 11 3.98 -9.52 62.48
N SER A 12 2.66 -9.76 62.47
CA SER A 12 1.82 -9.61 61.27
C SER A 12 1.79 -8.17 60.75
N LEU A 13 1.81 -7.18 61.64
CA LEU A 13 1.79 -5.76 61.27
C LEU A 13 3.14 -5.30 60.70
N TRP A 14 4.26 -5.88 61.17
CA TRP A 14 5.59 -5.65 60.58
C TRP A 14 5.74 -6.30 59.19
N MET A 15 5.22 -7.51 58.98
CA MET A 15 5.26 -8.18 57.66
C MET A 15 4.45 -7.44 56.58
N LEU A 16 3.36 -6.75 56.95
CA LEU A 16 2.56 -5.94 56.02
C LEU A 16 3.27 -4.65 55.57
N THR A 17 4.19 -4.11 56.38
CA THR A 17 4.96 -2.90 56.02
C THR A 17 6.11 -3.15 55.05
N SER A 18 6.52 -4.40 54.84
CA SER A 18 7.61 -4.75 53.91
C SER A 18 7.17 -4.86 52.44
N ILE A 19 5.86 -4.92 52.16
CA ILE A 19 5.32 -5.07 50.79
C ILE A 19 5.07 -3.70 50.11
N ALA A 20 5.13 -2.59 50.86
CA ALA A 20 4.99 -1.23 50.32
C ALA A 20 6.32 -0.57 49.90
N ALA A 21 7.40 -1.35 49.76
CA ALA A 21 8.70 -0.83 49.37
C ALA A 21 8.81 -0.66 47.84
N GLN A 22 8.58 0.58 47.40
CA GLN A 22 9.31 1.27 46.32
C GLN A 22 8.99 0.91 44.86
N ALA A 23 7.84 1.38 44.36
CA ALA A 23 7.75 1.82 42.97
C ALA A 23 8.50 3.16 42.83
N GLN A 24 9.82 3.12 42.65
CA GLN A 24 10.62 4.30 42.40
C GLN A 24 10.26 4.85 41.01
N GLY A 25 9.70 6.07 40.95
CA GLY A 25 9.37 6.72 39.69
C GLY A 25 10.57 7.42 39.07
N VAL A 26 10.54 7.57 37.75
CA VAL A 26 11.42 8.44 36.96
C VAL A 26 10.68 9.73 36.67
N SER A 27 11.37 10.85 36.79
CA SER A 27 10.84 12.15 36.38
C SER A 27 11.90 13.03 35.76
N GLY A 28 11.48 13.90 34.85
CA GLY A 28 12.37 14.82 34.16
C GLY A 28 11.64 15.85 33.33
N THR A 29 12.42 16.66 32.62
CA THR A 29 11.97 17.70 31.69
C THR A 29 12.63 17.50 30.33
N VAL A 30 11.85 17.64 29.26
CA VAL A 30 12.34 17.61 27.88
C VAL A 30 12.31 19.03 27.29
N LYS A 31 13.40 19.44 26.65
CA LYS A 31 13.58 20.75 26.04
C LYS A 31 14.10 20.65 24.61
N ASP A 32 13.96 21.73 23.85
CA ASP A 32 14.58 21.90 22.53
C ASP A 32 16.01 22.48 22.64
N ALA A 33 16.69 22.62 21.50
CA ALA A 33 18.03 23.21 21.42
C ALA A 33 18.09 24.70 21.83
N ASN A 34 16.96 25.41 21.80
CA ASN A 34 16.83 26.80 22.22
C ASN A 34 16.51 26.95 23.73
N GLY A 35 16.31 25.82 24.43
CA GLY A 35 15.97 25.77 25.86
C GLY A 35 14.48 25.87 26.17
N GLU A 36 13.61 25.85 25.16
CA GLU A 36 12.16 25.84 25.31
C GLU A 36 11.65 24.45 25.71
N ALA A 37 10.63 24.40 26.58
CA ALA A 37 10.06 23.14 27.04
C ALA A 37 9.16 22.51 25.97
N LEU A 38 9.37 21.22 25.69
CA LEU A 38 8.61 20.49 24.67
C LEU A 38 7.40 19.79 25.26
N ILE A 39 6.20 20.26 24.90
CA ILE A 39 4.91 19.66 25.24
C ILE A 39 4.59 18.46 24.32
N GLY A 40 4.03 17.38 24.87
CA GLY A 40 3.52 16.25 24.08
C GLY A 40 4.58 15.29 23.53
N VAL A 41 5.81 15.33 24.04
CA VAL A 41 6.85 14.33 23.74
C VAL A 41 6.42 12.98 24.28
N SER A 42 6.46 11.94 23.45
CA SER A 42 6.17 10.57 23.86
C SER A 42 7.40 9.95 24.53
N VAL A 43 7.25 9.51 25.79
CA VAL A 43 8.29 8.88 26.60
C VAL A 43 7.89 7.44 26.87
N THR A 44 8.53 6.46 26.25
CA THR A 44 8.15 5.04 26.33
C THR A 44 9.34 4.16 26.75
N VAL A 45 9.09 3.12 27.53
CA VAL A 45 10.12 2.12 27.87
C VAL A 45 10.37 1.19 26.68
N LYS A 46 11.64 1.05 26.29
CA LYS A 46 12.07 0.24 25.14
C LYS A 46 11.54 -1.19 25.23
N GLY A 47 10.82 -1.62 24.20
CA GLY A 47 10.28 -2.97 24.09
C GLY A 47 8.96 -3.20 24.85
N THR A 48 8.36 -2.16 25.44
CA THR A 48 7.06 -2.24 26.12
C THR A 48 6.12 -1.13 25.63
N PHE A 49 4.84 -1.22 25.99
CA PHE A 49 3.84 -0.16 25.76
C PHE A 49 3.69 0.77 26.98
N ILE A 50 4.57 0.66 27.98
CA ILE A 50 4.51 1.50 29.18
C ILE A 50 5.19 2.83 28.85
N GLY A 51 4.41 3.90 28.85
CA GLY A 51 4.89 5.23 28.52
C GLY A 51 4.00 6.34 29.07
N THR A 52 4.48 7.57 28.92
CA THR A 52 3.82 8.81 29.34
C THR A 52 4.12 9.90 28.33
N THR A 53 3.45 11.04 28.43
CA THR A 53 3.71 12.21 27.58
C THR A 53 4.12 13.41 28.43
N THR A 54 4.92 14.32 27.87
CA THR A 54 5.30 15.55 28.58
C THR A 54 4.14 16.55 28.71
N ASP A 55 4.07 17.25 29.84
CA ASP A 55 3.10 18.32 30.12
C ASP A 55 3.46 19.65 29.41
N VAL A 56 2.67 20.70 29.64
CA VAL A 56 2.87 22.06 29.08
C VAL A 56 4.24 22.66 29.46
N ASN A 57 4.84 22.21 30.56
CA ASN A 57 6.16 22.65 31.02
C ASN A 57 7.26 21.63 30.64
N GLY A 58 6.97 20.71 29.70
CA GLY A 58 7.90 19.68 29.25
C GLY A 58 8.20 18.58 30.28
N ARG A 59 7.45 18.50 31.39
CA ARG A 59 7.70 17.52 32.46
C ARG A 59 7.06 16.19 32.15
N PHE A 60 7.80 15.11 32.40
CA PHE A 60 7.28 13.74 32.38
C PHE A 60 7.47 13.06 33.73
N SER A 61 6.57 12.12 34.04
CA SER A 61 6.75 11.20 35.16
C SER A 61 6.24 9.82 34.77
N LEU A 62 7.09 8.83 34.96
CA LEU A 62 6.81 7.43 34.66
C LEU A 62 7.20 6.55 35.83
N LYS A 63 6.46 5.47 36.07
CA LYS A 63 6.81 4.45 37.08
C LYS A 63 7.05 3.12 36.36
N PRO A 64 8.20 2.98 35.66
CA PRO A 64 8.52 1.73 34.97
C PRO A 64 8.92 0.66 36.00
N ASP A 65 8.70 -0.60 35.65
CA ASP A 65 9.23 -1.73 36.42
C ASP A 65 10.71 -1.90 36.07
N PHE A 66 11.59 -1.65 37.04
CA PHE A 66 13.04 -1.76 36.88
C PHE A 66 13.56 -3.19 37.02
N GLY A 67 12.75 -4.15 37.49
CA GLY A 67 13.19 -5.52 37.72
C GLY A 67 14.54 -5.59 38.48
N ARG A 68 15.60 -6.07 37.82
CA ARG A 68 16.98 -6.19 38.36
C ARG A 68 18.00 -5.23 37.71
N GLY A 69 17.58 -4.25 36.91
CA GLY A 69 18.51 -3.42 36.14
C GLY A 69 17.97 -2.08 35.67
N ASN A 70 18.76 -1.41 34.84
CA ASN A 70 18.40 -0.12 34.26
C ASN A 70 17.40 -0.31 33.11
N VAL A 71 16.59 0.72 32.88
CA VAL A 71 15.56 0.73 31.83
C VAL A 71 15.94 1.78 30.79
N VAL A 72 15.76 1.47 29.50
CA VAL A 72 15.99 2.44 28.43
C VAL A 72 14.68 3.13 28.08
N LEU A 73 14.65 4.46 28.19
CA LEU A 73 13.53 5.30 27.76
C LEU A 73 13.79 5.81 26.34
N LEU A 74 12.77 5.72 25.49
CA LEU A 74 12.72 6.36 24.18
C LEU A 74 11.90 7.64 24.26
N PHE A 75 12.48 8.72 23.76
CA PHE A 75 11.84 10.02 23.61
C PHE A 75 11.61 10.26 22.14
N SER A 76 10.34 10.41 21.75
CA SER A 76 9.94 10.63 20.36
C SER A 76 8.99 11.81 20.26
N TYR A 77 9.26 12.70 19.33
CA TYR A 77 8.44 13.87 19.04
C TYR A 77 8.54 14.23 17.56
N VAL A 78 7.45 14.72 16.98
CA VAL A 78 7.39 15.02 15.54
C VAL A 78 8.34 16.18 15.24
N GLY A 79 9.24 15.99 14.25
CA GLY A 79 10.27 16.97 13.91
C GLY A 79 11.56 16.85 14.72
N TYR A 80 11.68 15.85 15.60
CA TYR A 80 12.86 15.63 16.43
C TYR A 80 13.40 14.21 16.25
N LYS A 81 14.71 14.05 16.46
CA LYS A 81 15.37 12.76 16.41
C LYS A 81 14.96 11.94 17.64
N THR A 82 14.64 10.66 17.43
CA THR A 82 14.33 9.77 18.55
C THR A 82 15.61 9.53 19.35
N GLN A 83 15.57 9.82 20.65
CA GLN A 83 16.71 9.68 21.55
C GLN A 83 16.44 8.60 22.60
N GLU A 84 17.46 7.80 22.88
CA GLU A 84 17.42 6.77 23.91
C GLU A 84 18.23 7.22 25.12
N LEU A 85 17.67 7.06 26.32
CA LEU A 85 18.37 7.32 27.57
C LEU A 85 18.21 6.14 28.53
N GLU A 86 19.32 5.60 28.99
CA GLU A 86 19.33 4.59 30.05
C GLU A 86 19.15 5.28 31.41
N VAL A 87 18.14 4.83 32.17
CA VAL A 87 17.79 5.40 33.47
C VAL A 87 17.78 4.31 34.54
N SER A 88 18.31 4.65 35.71
CA SER A 88 18.31 3.78 36.89
C SER A 88 17.08 4.02 37.76
N SER A 89 16.80 3.09 38.67
CA SER A 89 15.66 3.20 39.60
C SER A 89 15.76 4.47 40.45
N GLY A 90 14.69 5.27 40.46
CA GLY A 90 14.57 6.47 41.30
C GLY A 90 15.27 7.72 40.78
N GLN A 91 15.72 7.71 39.53
CA GLN A 91 16.34 8.87 38.89
C GLN A 91 15.29 9.98 38.64
N SER A 92 15.43 11.10 39.34
CA SER A 92 14.58 12.30 39.21
C SER A 92 15.37 13.49 38.67
N ASN A 93 14.67 14.46 38.08
CA ASN A 93 15.25 15.69 37.49
C ASN A 93 16.13 15.42 36.27
N ILE A 94 15.75 14.46 35.44
CA ILE A 94 16.42 14.22 34.16
C ILE A 94 16.12 15.39 33.24
N GLU A 95 17.15 16.09 32.77
CA GLU A 95 17.02 17.11 31.73
C GLU A 95 17.52 16.53 30.41
N LEU A 96 16.63 16.45 29.42
CA LEU A 96 16.93 15.94 28.09
C LEU A 96 16.65 17.02 27.04
N THR A 97 17.65 17.33 26.23
CA THR A 97 17.49 18.21 25.07
C THR A 97 17.32 17.35 23.83
N LEU A 98 16.18 17.45 23.16
CA LEU A 98 15.95 16.75 21.89
C LEU A 98 16.60 17.53 20.74
N GLU A 99 17.34 16.79 19.91
CA GLU A 99 17.88 17.30 18.66
C GLU A 99 16.77 17.42 17.62
N GLU A 100 16.59 18.59 17.03
CA GLU A 100 15.72 18.76 15.87
C GLU A 100 16.18 17.83 14.75
N SER A 101 15.23 17.06 14.22
CA SER A 101 15.43 16.30 13.00
C SER A 101 14.95 17.18 11.87
N THR A 102 15.88 17.66 11.05
CA THR A 102 15.54 18.08 9.70
C THR A 102 15.00 16.84 8.99
N LEU A 103 13.66 16.72 8.97
CA LEU A 103 12.95 15.75 8.13
C LEU A 103 13.18 16.12 6.66
N MET A 104 14.40 15.92 6.16
CA MET A 104 14.54 15.42 4.81
C MET A 104 14.10 13.97 4.91
N ALA A 105 12.88 13.68 4.48
CA ALA A 105 12.53 12.30 4.21
C ALA A 105 13.56 11.78 3.22
N ASP A 106 14.49 10.94 3.67
CA ASP A 106 15.33 10.16 2.76
C ASP A 106 14.37 9.19 2.08
N GLU A 107 13.79 9.66 0.98
CA GLU A 107 13.03 8.86 0.05
C GLU A 107 14.04 7.93 -0.63
N VAL A 108 14.16 6.75 -0.05
CA VAL A 108 14.97 5.67 -0.60
C VAL A 108 14.15 5.02 -1.69
N ILE A 109 14.55 5.24 -2.93
CA ILE A 109 13.99 4.56 -4.09
C ILE A 109 14.90 3.40 -4.47
N VAL A 110 14.32 2.35 -5.04
CA VAL A 110 15.12 1.34 -5.75
C VAL A 110 15.37 1.91 -7.14
N SER A 111 16.45 2.69 -7.26
CA SER A 111 16.85 3.34 -8.51
C SER A 111 17.46 2.32 -9.48
N ALA A 112 17.74 2.80 -10.70
CA ALA A 112 18.41 2.12 -11.79
C ALA A 112 19.45 1.06 -11.36
N SER A 113 20.27 1.25 -10.31
CA SER A 113 21.30 0.29 -9.92
C SER A 113 20.81 -0.99 -9.21
N ARG A 114 19.50 -1.13 -8.92
CA ARG A 114 18.91 -2.17 -8.03
C ARG A 114 19.44 -2.13 -6.59
N VAL A 115 20.15 -1.07 -6.23
CA VAL A 115 20.57 -0.75 -4.87
C VAL A 115 19.72 0.44 -4.39
N GLU A 116 19.38 0.44 -3.11
CA GLU A 116 18.72 1.56 -2.44
C GLU A 116 19.60 2.82 -2.57
N GLU A 117 19.16 3.79 -3.38
CA GLU A 117 19.88 5.03 -3.65
C GLU A 117 18.95 6.23 -3.44
N ARG A 118 19.52 7.37 -3.05
CA ARG A 118 18.75 8.59 -2.85
C ARG A 118 18.34 9.14 -4.22
N VAL A 119 17.12 9.66 -4.32
CA VAL A 119 16.59 10.26 -5.57
C VAL A 119 17.56 11.31 -6.14
N LEU A 120 18.20 12.10 -5.27
CA LEU A 120 19.15 13.15 -5.64
C LEU A 120 20.48 12.63 -6.22
N GLU A 121 20.82 11.37 -5.97
CA GLU A 121 22.07 10.73 -6.40
C GLU A 121 21.88 9.96 -7.72
N THR A 122 20.63 9.78 -8.14
CA THR A 122 20.28 9.04 -9.35
C THR A 122 20.47 9.91 -10.61
N PRO A 123 21.19 9.45 -11.64
CA PRO A 123 21.45 10.24 -12.86
C PRO A 123 20.23 10.33 -13.81
N VAL A 124 19.16 9.59 -13.51
CA VAL A 124 17.90 9.57 -14.27
C VAL A 124 16.78 10.21 -13.47
N THR A 125 15.83 10.83 -14.16
CA THR A 125 14.66 11.43 -13.51
C THR A 125 13.78 10.32 -12.93
N VAL A 126 13.63 10.33 -11.61
CA VAL A 126 12.72 9.44 -10.89
C VAL A 126 11.70 10.27 -10.13
N GLU A 127 10.44 9.84 -10.20
CA GLU A 127 9.36 10.36 -9.39
C GLU A 127 8.84 9.23 -8.51
N SER A 128 9.09 9.34 -7.21
CA SER A 128 8.57 8.39 -6.22
C SER A 128 7.31 8.94 -5.60
N ILE A 129 6.31 8.07 -5.49
CA ILE A 129 4.97 8.41 -5.07
C ILE A 129 4.63 7.54 -3.88
N GLY A 130 4.62 8.15 -2.70
CA GLY A 130 4.33 7.45 -1.45
C GLY A 130 2.83 7.19 -1.26
N ILE A 131 2.51 6.18 -0.45
CA ILE A 131 1.12 5.78 -0.17
C ILE A 131 0.20 6.93 0.24
N LYS A 132 0.65 7.89 1.05
CA LYS A 132 -0.20 9.01 1.49
C LYS A 132 -0.69 9.86 0.32
N GLN A 133 0.15 10.05 -0.70
CA GLN A 133 -0.25 10.80 -1.90
C GLN A 133 -1.23 10.00 -2.75
N LEU A 134 -1.07 8.67 -2.80
CA LEU A 134 -1.98 7.75 -3.50
C LEU A 134 -3.36 7.69 -2.82
N GLU A 135 -3.40 7.61 -1.48
CA GLU A 135 -4.64 7.57 -0.70
C GLU A 135 -5.46 8.85 -0.78
N THR A 136 -4.81 10.01 -0.93
CA THR A 136 -5.53 11.29 -1.09
C THR A 136 -6.21 11.44 -2.45
N GLN A 137 -5.99 10.51 -3.37
CA GLN A 137 -6.45 10.60 -4.74
C GLN A 137 -7.74 9.78 -4.96
N PRO A 138 -8.90 10.43 -5.17
CA PRO A 138 -10.13 9.71 -5.47
C PRO A 138 -10.05 9.14 -6.89
N SER A 139 -9.69 7.87 -7.00
CA SER A 139 -9.64 7.13 -8.25
C SER A 139 -10.23 5.74 -8.05
N SER A 140 -10.79 5.14 -9.11
CA SER A 140 -11.24 3.75 -9.08
C SER A 140 -10.07 2.76 -9.01
N GLU A 141 -8.88 3.20 -9.44
CA GLU A 141 -7.67 2.41 -9.53
C GLU A 141 -6.43 3.30 -9.40
N ILE A 142 -5.44 2.85 -8.62
CA ILE A 142 -4.20 3.58 -8.37
C ILE A 142 -3.45 4.00 -9.64
N PHE A 143 -3.39 3.13 -10.65
CA PHE A 143 -2.66 3.41 -11.89
C PHE A 143 -3.33 4.51 -12.72
N SER A 144 -4.66 4.65 -12.65
CA SER A 144 -5.35 5.76 -13.31
C SER A 144 -5.06 7.10 -12.65
N SER A 145 -4.82 7.10 -11.34
CA SER A 145 -4.42 8.29 -10.58
C SER A 145 -3.04 8.81 -10.98
N LEU A 146 -2.17 7.94 -11.54
CA LEU A 146 -0.82 8.29 -11.90
C LEU A 146 -0.75 9.32 -13.05
N GLY A 147 -1.81 9.46 -13.84
CA GLY A 147 -1.91 10.48 -14.90
C GLY A 147 -1.93 11.92 -14.38
N ARG A 148 -2.00 12.12 -13.07
CA ARG A 148 -1.85 13.44 -12.43
C ARG A 148 -0.39 13.85 -12.28
N PHE A 149 0.54 12.91 -12.38
CA PHE A 149 1.97 13.19 -12.29
C PHE A 149 2.53 13.63 -13.64
N LYS A 150 3.62 14.39 -13.59
CA LYS A 150 4.09 15.14 -14.77
C LYS A 150 4.69 14.19 -15.80
N GLY A 151 4.13 14.21 -17.01
CA GLY A 151 4.66 13.43 -18.13
C GLY A 151 4.29 11.96 -18.08
N VAL A 152 3.28 11.61 -17.26
CA VAL A 152 2.57 10.34 -17.28
C VAL A 152 1.27 10.52 -18.04
N ASP A 153 1.08 9.70 -19.07
CA ASP A 153 -0.12 9.64 -19.88
C ASP A 153 -0.81 8.31 -19.62
N VAL A 154 -2.05 8.36 -19.15
CA VAL A 154 -2.87 7.18 -18.85
C VAL A 154 -3.85 6.95 -19.99
N ASN A 155 -3.85 5.75 -20.54
CA ASN A 155 -4.87 5.26 -21.47
C ASN A 155 -5.74 4.23 -20.73
N GLN A 156 -6.99 4.59 -20.44
CA GLN A 156 -7.95 3.68 -19.82
C GLN A 156 -8.85 3.10 -20.91
N SER A 157 -8.66 1.82 -21.23
CA SER A 157 -9.46 1.12 -22.25
C SER A 157 -10.71 0.46 -21.67
N SER A 158 -10.67 0.12 -20.37
CA SER A 158 -11.75 -0.50 -19.61
C SER A 158 -11.62 -0.11 -18.14
N PHE A 159 -12.64 -0.41 -17.34
CA PHE A 159 -12.61 -0.16 -15.89
C PHE A 159 -11.36 -0.75 -15.18
N LEU A 160 -10.88 -1.93 -15.59
CA LEU A 160 -9.72 -2.61 -15.01
C LEU A 160 -8.50 -2.70 -15.95
N ILE A 161 -8.58 -2.10 -17.15
CA ILE A 161 -7.47 -2.09 -18.11
C ILE A 161 -6.99 -0.67 -18.26
N THR A 162 -5.94 -0.38 -17.51
CA THR A 162 -5.26 0.91 -17.50
C THR A 162 -3.82 0.73 -17.97
N VAL A 163 -3.47 1.49 -18.99
CA VAL A 163 -2.18 1.42 -19.68
C VAL A 163 -1.44 2.72 -19.46
N LEU A 164 -0.21 2.62 -18.97
CA LEU A 164 0.65 3.77 -18.72
C LEU A 164 1.59 4.03 -19.89
N SER A 165 1.77 5.30 -20.20
CA SER A 165 2.77 5.82 -21.12
C SER A 165 3.40 7.07 -20.52
N THR A 166 4.55 7.48 -21.04
CA THR A 166 5.25 8.69 -20.59
C THR A 166 5.76 9.45 -21.79
N ARG A 167 6.02 10.75 -21.59
CA ARG A 167 6.59 11.65 -22.60
C ARG A 167 5.80 11.70 -23.92
N GLY A 168 4.47 11.58 -23.88
CA GLY A 168 3.60 11.76 -25.05
C GLY A 168 3.54 10.59 -26.02
N PHE A 169 4.15 9.44 -25.69
CA PHE A 169 4.07 8.23 -26.52
C PHE A 169 2.89 7.34 -26.13
N ASN A 170 1.68 7.92 -26.16
CA ASN A 170 0.45 7.21 -25.81
C ASN A 170 0.07 6.20 -26.91
N SER A 171 -0.31 5.00 -26.48
CA SER A 171 -0.86 3.94 -27.34
C SER A 171 -1.88 3.15 -26.52
N ALA A 172 -2.78 2.43 -27.21
CA ALA A 172 -3.73 1.51 -26.56
C ALA A 172 -3.01 0.35 -25.84
N LYS A 173 -1.71 0.16 -26.08
CA LYS A 173 -0.85 -0.81 -25.39
C LYS A 173 0.43 -0.12 -24.91
N SER A 174 0.94 -0.54 -23.76
CA SER A 174 2.23 -0.06 -23.26
C SER A 174 3.33 -0.98 -23.75
N GLU A 175 3.90 -0.64 -24.90
CA GLU A 175 4.98 -1.42 -25.53
C GLU A 175 6.37 -0.88 -25.18
N ARG A 176 6.44 0.29 -24.54
CA ARG A 176 7.68 1.05 -24.31
C ARG A 176 7.92 1.40 -22.85
N ILE A 177 7.01 1.01 -21.96
CA ILE A 177 7.18 1.12 -20.52
C ILE A 177 6.95 -0.25 -19.92
N ILE A 178 7.87 -0.66 -19.06
CA ILE A 178 7.72 -1.88 -18.29
C ILE A 178 7.09 -1.52 -16.94
N GLN A 179 6.10 -2.29 -16.51
CA GLN A 179 5.55 -2.19 -15.16
C GLN A 179 5.97 -3.41 -14.35
N ILE A 180 6.56 -3.16 -13.20
CA ILE A 180 7.19 -4.17 -12.37
C ILE A 180 6.61 -4.07 -10.98
N ALA A 181 6.28 -5.21 -10.39
CA ALA A 181 5.81 -5.33 -9.02
C ALA A 181 6.84 -6.15 -8.23
N ASP A 182 7.40 -5.57 -7.17
CA ASP A 182 8.45 -6.21 -6.33
C ASP A 182 9.60 -6.83 -7.16
N GLY A 183 10.01 -6.16 -8.24
CA GLY A 183 11.09 -6.62 -9.11
C GLY A 183 10.68 -7.63 -10.20
N ILE A 184 9.41 -8.04 -10.27
CA ILE A 184 8.89 -8.98 -11.27
C ILE A 184 7.97 -8.25 -12.26
N ASP A 185 8.24 -8.46 -13.56
CA ASP A 185 7.35 -8.00 -14.63
C ASP A 185 6.07 -8.84 -14.65
N TYR A 186 4.92 -8.18 -14.52
CA TYR A 186 3.60 -8.81 -14.49
C TYR A 186 2.81 -8.63 -15.80
N GLN A 187 3.51 -8.31 -16.89
CA GLN A 187 2.92 -8.23 -18.21
C GLN A 187 2.22 -9.54 -18.62
N SER A 188 1.04 -9.45 -19.21
CA SER A 188 0.37 -10.59 -19.84
C SER A 188 1.20 -11.09 -21.04
N PRO A 189 1.73 -12.33 -21.02
CA PRO A 189 2.56 -12.84 -22.11
C PRO A 189 1.79 -12.99 -23.43
N SER A 190 0.49 -13.29 -23.34
CA SER A 190 -0.36 -13.53 -24.51
C SER A 190 -0.86 -12.23 -25.16
N LEU A 191 -1.06 -11.18 -24.37
CA LEU A 191 -1.65 -9.92 -24.85
C LEU A 191 -0.64 -8.79 -25.02
N ASN A 192 0.58 -8.94 -24.47
CA ASN A 192 1.60 -7.89 -24.39
C ASN A 192 0.98 -6.62 -23.77
N LEU A 193 0.35 -6.81 -22.60
CA LEU A 193 -0.49 -5.80 -21.94
C LEU A 193 -0.28 -5.86 -20.43
N TYR A 194 -0.21 -4.68 -19.82
CA TYR A 194 -0.33 -4.49 -18.38
C TYR A 194 -1.80 -4.22 -18.05
N ALA A 195 -2.43 -5.12 -17.30
CA ALA A 195 -3.83 -5.01 -16.93
C ALA A 195 -3.98 -4.31 -15.57
N GLY A 196 -3.34 -3.14 -15.43
CA GLY A 196 -3.38 -2.34 -14.21
C GLY A 196 -3.23 -3.17 -12.91
N ASN A 197 -4.17 -2.97 -11.99
CA ASN A 197 -4.22 -3.62 -10.67
C ASN A 197 -4.67 -5.09 -10.70
N ILE A 198 -4.99 -5.69 -11.86
CA ILE A 198 -5.32 -7.12 -11.96
C ILE A 198 -4.06 -8.00 -11.85
N GLY A 199 -2.98 -7.59 -12.51
CA GLY A 199 -1.74 -8.37 -12.54
C GLY A 199 -0.70 -7.98 -11.48
N GLY A 200 -0.88 -6.82 -10.86
CA GLY A 200 0.08 -6.23 -9.91
C GLY A 200 -0.23 -6.51 -8.44
N ILE A 201 0.37 -5.69 -7.59
CA ILE A 201 0.14 -5.69 -6.14
C ILE A 201 -1.20 -4.97 -5.87
N PRO A 202 -2.12 -5.56 -5.07
CA PRO A 202 -3.35 -4.88 -4.68
C PRO A 202 -3.05 -3.54 -4.01
N GLU A 203 -3.85 -2.51 -4.30
CA GLU A 203 -3.73 -1.15 -3.74
C GLU A 203 -3.50 -1.12 -2.22
N LEU A 204 -4.17 -1.99 -1.47
CA LEU A 204 -4.03 -2.10 -0.02
C LEU A 204 -2.59 -2.41 0.45
N ASP A 205 -1.81 -3.10 -0.38
CA ASP A 205 -0.45 -3.55 -0.08
C ASP A 205 0.64 -2.72 -0.79
N ILE A 206 0.29 -1.71 -1.57
CA ILE A 206 1.27 -0.81 -2.20
C ILE A 206 1.88 0.11 -1.14
N GLU A 207 3.20 0.23 -1.13
CA GLU A 207 3.94 1.16 -0.29
C GLU A 207 4.35 2.41 -1.08
N SER A 208 4.95 2.20 -2.25
CA SER A 208 5.34 3.26 -3.17
C SER A 208 5.17 2.83 -4.62
N VAL A 209 5.02 3.82 -5.49
CA VAL A 209 5.12 3.68 -6.95
C VAL A 209 6.20 4.62 -7.44
N ASP A 210 7.26 4.05 -8.01
CA ASP A 210 8.40 4.80 -8.50
C ASP A 210 8.37 4.80 -10.03
N ILE A 211 8.32 5.99 -10.64
CA ILE A 211 8.31 6.17 -12.08
C ILE A 211 9.69 6.65 -12.51
N ILE A 212 10.40 5.80 -13.23
CA ILE A 212 11.72 6.10 -13.79
C ILE A 212 11.52 6.52 -15.25
N TYR A 213 11.76 7.80 -15.55
CA TYR A 213 11.53 8.33 -16.89
C TYR A 213 12.72 8.10 -17.82
N GLY A 214 12.43 7.76 -19.08
CA GLY A 214 13.42 7.61 -20.14
C GLY A 214 13.97 6.18 -20.28
N ALA A 215 15.02 6.04 -21.08
CA ALA A 215 15.55 4.74 -21.46
C ALA A 215 16.28 4.07 -20.29
N ASN A 216 15.75 2.94 -19.82
CA ASN A 216 16.28 2.13 -18.73
C ASN A 216 16.50 0.66 -19.16
N SER A 217 16.65 0.42 -20.46
CA SER A 217 16.78 -0.92 -21.03
C SER A 217 18.00 -1.70 -20.55
N ALA A 218 19.06 -1.02 -20.09
CA ALA A 218 20.24 -1.68 -19.54
C ALA A 218 19.93 -2.53 -18.30
N LEU A 219 18.89 -2.17 -17.53
CA LEU A 219 18.62 -2.74 -16.21
C LEU A 219 17.30 -3.51 -16.18
N TYR A 220 16.35 -3.09 -17.01
CA TYR A 220 15.00 -3.65 -17.05
C TYR A 220 14.66 -4.35 -18.38
N GLY A 221 15.56 -4.31 -19.37
CA GLY A 221 15.41 -5.03 -20.63
C GLY A 221 14.83 -4.20 -21.78
N ALA A 222 14.70 -4.82 -22.95
CA ALA A 222 14.47 -4.14 -24.23
C ALA A 222 13.22 -3.23 -24.25
N ASN A 223 12.18 -3.57 -23.49
CA ASN A 223 10.92 -2.83 -23.48
C ASN A 223 10.92 -1.58 -22.58
N ALA A 224 11.98 -1.34 -21.79
CA ALA A 224 12.12 -0.18 -20.90
C ALA A 224 12.65 1.07 -21.64
N PHE A 225 12.11 1.36 -22.82
CA PHE A 225 12.63 2.41 -23.70
C PHE A 225 12.17 3.82 -23.27
N ASN A 226 10.90 3.95 -22.86
CA ASN A 226 10.32 5.22 -22.41
C ASN A 226 10.30 5.34 -20.88
N GLY A 227 10.48 4.24 -20.14
CA GLY A 227 10.55 4.27 -18.70
C GLY A 227 10.25 2.92 -18.07
N VAL A 228 10.25 2.92 -16.74
CA VAL A 228 9.85 1.79 -15.91
C VAL A 228 9.00 2.31 -14.77
N VAL A 229 7.91 1.61 -14.47
CA VAL A 229 7.07 1.86 -13.30
C VAL A 229 7.33 0.72 -12.33
N VAL A 230 7.90 1.03 -11.18
CA VAL A 230 8.21 0.06 -10.13
C VAL A 230 7.20 0.23 -9.00
N THR A 231 6.44 -0.81 -8.72
CA THR A 231 5.49 -0.85 -7.60
C THR A 231 6.10 -1.68 -6.49
N ASN A 232 6.27 -1.08 -5.32
CA ASN A 232 6.83 -1.74 -4.15
C ASN A 232 5.73 -2.10 -3.16
N SER A 233 5.74 -3.33 -2.66
CA SER A 233 4.77 -3.78 -1.65
C SER A 233 5.21 -3.47 -0.22
N LYS A 234 4.23 -3.39 0.69
CA LYS A 234 4.47 -3.17 2.12
C LYS A 234 5.23 -4.35 2.72
N ASP A 235 6.35 -4.05 3.35
CA ASP A 235 7.14 -5.00 4.13
C ASP A 235 6.34 -5.50 5.35
N PRO A 236 6.13 -6.81 5.53
CA PRO A 236 5.41 -7.36 6.67
C PRO A 236 6.11 -7.16 8.03
N PHE A 237 7.42 -6.88 8.05
CA PHE A 237 8.14 -6.53 9.27
C PHE A 237 7.88 -5.08 9.72
N LYS A 238 7.69 -4.16 8.76
CA LYS A 238 7.37 -2.75 9.04
C LYS A 238 5.88 -2.53 9.27
N TYR A 239 5.05 -3.27 8.53
CA TYR A 239 3.59 -3.12 8.54
C TYR A 239 2.88 -4.41 8.98
N PRO A 240 3.00 -4.83 10.27
CA PRO A 240 2.21 -5.95 10.80
C PRO A 240 0.75 -5.52 11.06
N GLY A 241 -0.18 -6.46 10.97
CA GLY A 241 -1.59 -6.26 11.29
C GLY A 241 -2.53 -6.80 10.21
N LEU A 242 -3.83 -6.73 10.53
CA LEU A 242 -4.92 -6.97 9.58
C LEU A 242 -5.42 -5.64 9.05
N THR A 243 -5.53 -5.52 7.74
CA THR A 243 -6.15 -4.39 7.04
C THR A 243 -7.21 -4.94 6.11
N VAL A 244 -8.38 -4.32 6.12
CA VAL A 244 -9.51 -4.68 5.24
C VAL A 244 -9.99 -3.39 4.59
N SER A 245 -10.16 -3.41 3.27
CA SER A 245 -10.72 -2.32 2.49
C SER A 245 -11.96 -2.82 1.76
N LEU A 246 -13.02 -2.00 1.81
CA LEU A 246 -14.26 -2.23 1.08
C LEU A 246 -14.64 -0.92 0.39
N ARG A 247 -14.73 -0.97 -0.94
CA ARG A 247 -15.10 0.15 -1.79
C ARG A 247 -16.31 -0.26 -2.62
N GLY A 248 -17.30 0.61 -2.66
CA GLY A 248 -18.49 0.48 -3.47
C GLY A 248 -18.71 1.74 -4.28
N GLY A 249 -19.30 1.62 -5.46
CA GLY A 249 -19.53 2.77 -6.33
C GLY A 249 -20.56 2.53 -7.42
N GLU A 250 -20.63 3.48 -8.34
CA GLU A 250 -21.47 3.38 -9.53
C GLU A 250 -21.08 2.19 -10.41
N ARG A 251 -21.93 1.87 -11.40
CA ARG A 251 -21.73 0.74 -12.32
C ARG A 251 -21.58 -0.61 -11.61
N SER A 252 -22.23 -0.79 -10.45
CA SER A 252 -22.14 -1.99 -9.62
C SER A 252 -20.69 -2.33 -9.21
N LEU A 253 -19.87 -1.30 -8.96
CA LEU A 253 -18.53 -1.48 -8.42
C LEU A 253 -18.60 -2.06 -7.01
N LEU A 254 -17.95 -3.20 -6.81
CA LEU A 254 -17.61 -3.77 -5.52
C LEU A 254 -16.13 -4.17 -5.56
N ASP A 255 -15.34 -3.58 -4.67
CA ASP A 255 -13.92 -3.88 -4.49
C ASP A 255 -13.68 -4.20 -3.00
N GLY A 256 -13.25 -5.41 -2.72
CA GLY A 256 -12.93 -5.92 -1.39
C GLY A 256 -11.50 -6.43 -1.35
N GLN A 257 -10.72 -5.90 -0.41
CA GLN A 257 -9.31 -6.25 -0.24
C GLN A 257 -9.03 -6.59 1.21
N LEU A 258 -8.19 -7.59 1.43
CA LEU A 258 -7.74 -8.04 2.73
C LEU A 258 -6.24 -8.24 2.70
N ARG A 259 -5.57 -7.69 3.71
CA ARG A 259 -4.15 -7.85 3.97
C ARG A 259 -3.95 -8.28 5.41
N PHE A 260 -3.28 -9.40 5.63
CA PHE A 260 -2.85 -9.83 6.95
C PHE A 260 -1.33 -10.01 6.95
N ALA A 261 -0.65 -9.32 7.85
CA ALA A 261 0.79 -9.45 8.04
C ALA A 261 1.09 -9.75 9.51
N ALA A 262 1.90 -10.77 9.77
CA ALA A 262 2.31 -11.13 11.13
C ALA A 262 3.80 -11.42 11.18
N LYS A 263 4.48 -10.77 12.12
CA LYS A 263 5.89 -11.03 12.44
C LYS A 263 5.98 -12.23 13.40
N ILE A 264 6.76 -13.24 13.03
CA ILE A 264 7.04 -14.43 13.84
C ILE A 264 8.49 -14.34 14.34
N GLY A 265 8.69 -13.66 15.46
CA GLY A 265 10.02 -13.36 16.00
C GLY A 265 10.80 -12.36 15.12
N ASN A 266 12.11 -12.26 15.29
CA ASN A 266 12.91 -11.21 14.62
C ASN A 266 13.39 -11.56 13.20
N ARG A 267 13.09 -12.78 12.71
CA ARG A 267 13.66 -13.28 11.44
C ARG A 267 12.61 -13.75 10.43
N PHE A 268 11.39 -13.99 10.88
CA PHE A 268 10.32 -14.51 10.03
C PHE A 268 9.11 -13.58 10.08
N ALA A 269 8.46 -13.42 8.94
CA ALA A 269 7.17 -12.76 8.82
C ALA A 269 6.34 -13.46 7.75
N VAL A 270 5.03 -13.41 7.92
CA VAL A 270 4.05 -13.96 7.00
C VAL A 270 3.17 -12.81 6.52
N LYS A 271 2.92 -12.75 5.21
CA LYS A 271 1.99 -11.82 4.56
C LYS A 271 0.99 -12.62 3.74
N ILE A 272 -0.29 -12.34 3.93
CA ILE A 272 -1.42 -12.92 3.20
C ILE A 272 -2.22 -11.78 2.59
N LEU A 273 -2.52 -11.90 1.30
CA LEU A 273 -3.25 -10.92 0.51
C LEU A 273 -4.39 -11.61 -0.21
N ALA A 274 -5.56 -10.98 -0.19
CA ALA A 274 -6.71 -11.37 -0.98
C ALA A 274 -7.39 -10.13 -1.52
N SER A 275 -7.71 -10.12 -2.81
CA SER A 275 -8.47 -9.05 -3.46
C SER A 275 -9.57 -9.65 -4.33
N TYR A 276 -10.70 -8.95 -4.36
CA TYR A 276 -11.85 -9.26 -5.19
C TYR A 276 -12.46 -7.97 -5.68
N ILE A 277 -12.49 -7.79 -6.99
CA ILE A 277 -13.09 -6.62 -7.63
C ILE A 277 -14.07 -7.07 -8.71
N THR A 278 -15.21 -6.39 -8.78
CA THR A 278 -16.21 -6.52 -9.84
C THR A 278 -16.78 -5.15 -10.17
N ALA A 279 -16.98 -4.87 -11.45
CA ALA A 279 -17.61 -3.65 -11.95
C ALA A 279 -18.17 -3.88 -13.35
N ASN A 280 -19.20 -3.13 -13.73
CA ASN A 280 -19.69 -3.11 -15.11
C ASN A 280 -18.87 -2.10 -15.92
N ASP A 281 -18.30 -2.54 -17.03
CA ASP A 281 -17.50 -1.67 -17.90
C ASP A 281 -18.37 -0.73 -18.75
N PHE A 282 -17.79 0.36 -19.26
CA PHE A 282 -18.46 1.32 -20.14
C PHE A 282 -18.83 0.66 -21.46
N ILE A 283 -20.14 0.55 -21.75
CA ILE A 283 -20.66 0.00 -22.98
C ILE A 283 -21.03 1.17 -23.90
N GLY A 284 -20.52 1.16 -25.12
CA GLY A 284 -20.96 2.10 -26.15
C GLY A 284 -22.35 1.69 -26.66
N GLU A 285 -23.33 2.58 -26.53
CA GLU A 285 -24.71 2.36 -27.00
C GLU A 285 -25.00 3.09 -28.33
N ASP A 286 -23.95 3.58 -29.01
CA ASP A 286 -24.11 4.27 -30.29
C ASP A 286 -24.43 3.27 -31.42
N ASP A 287 -25.72 3.19 -31.74
CA ASP A 287 -26.27 2.40 -32.84
C ASP A 287 -26.30 3.17 -34.17
N THR A 288 -25.69 4.36 -34.25
CA THR A 288 -25.61 5.08 -35.52
C THR A 288 -24.81 4.27 -36.55
N PRO A 289 -25.24 4.29 -37.82
CA PRO A 289 -24.57 3.52 -38.86
C PRO A 289 -23.19 4.10 -39.13
N ARG A 290 -22.16 3.24 -39.17
CA ARG A 290 -20.77 3.60 -39.47
C ARG A 290 -20.61 4.23 -40.87
N SER A 291 -21.55 3.97 -41.78
CA SER A 291 -21.58 4.52 -43.13
C SER A 291 -23.02 4.90 -43.53
N GLN A 292 -23.17 6.05 -44.18
CA GLN A 292 -24.44 6.46 -44.82
C GLN A 292 -24.65 5.80 -46.19
N LEU A 293 -23.66 5.04 -46.69
CA LEU A 293 -23.75 4.36 -47.98
C LEU A 293 -24.47 3.02 -47.83
N ILE A 294 -25.59 2.87 -48.54
CA ILE A 294 -26.31 1.61 -48.66
C ILE A 294 -25.50 0.67 -49.57
N VAL A 295 -24.68 -0.21 -48.99
CA VAL A 295 -23.98 -1.27 -49.72
C VAL A 295 -24.87 -2.52 -49.73
N THR A 296 -25.55 -2.79 -50.84
CA THR A 296 -26.52 -3.89 -51.00
C THR A 296 -25.89 -5.29 -51.05
N ASN A 297 -24.57 -5.39 -51.23
CA ASN A 297 -23.90 -6.64 -51.58
C ASN A 297 -23.21 -7.34 -50.40
N ASN A 298 -23.32 -6.80 -49.18
CA ASN A 298 -22.81 -7.40 -47.94
C ASN A 298 -23.96 -7.96 -47.05
N ASN A 299 -25.15 -8.12 -47.61
CA ASN A 299 -26.32 -8.53 -46.83
C ASN A 299 -27.04 -9.70 -47.53
N PRO A 300 -26.87 -10.96 -47.04
CA PRO A 300 -27.60 -12.10 -47.59
C PRO A 300 -29.11 -12.09 -47.29
N PHE A 301 -29.62 -11.15 -46.47
CA PHE A 301 -31.01 -11.16 -45.98
C PHE A 301 -31.84 -9.92 -46.33
N GLY A 302 -31.31 -8.97 -47.11
CA GLY A 302 -32.13 -7.94 -47.75
C GLY A 302 -32.94 -7.02 -46.82
N ASP A 303 -32.52 -6.82 -45.57
CA ASP A 303 -33.05 -5.71 -44.76
C ASP A 303 -32.52 -4.38 -45.30
N GLY A 304 -33.41 -3.44 -45.59
CA GLY A 304 -33.09 -2.10 -46.12
C GLY A 304 -32.29 -1.21 -45.16
N ARG A 305 -32.00 -1.71 -43.95
CA ARG A 305 -31.14 -1.07 -42.95
C ARG A 305 -29.93 -1.97 -42.66
N ASN A 306 -28.87 -1.77 -43.42
CA ASN A 306 -27.54 -2.36 -43.21
C ASN A 306 -26.95 -1.91 -41.86
N TRP A 307 -27.27 -2.60 -40.77
CA TRP A 307 -26.91 -2.16 -39.41
C TRP A 307 -25.49 -2.57 -39.01
N ASP A 308 -24.48 -1.98 -39.67
CA ASP A 308 -23.11 -1.93 -39.13
C ASP A 308 -23.02 -0.70 -38.21
N ALA A 309 -23.48 -0.88 -36.96
CA ALA A 309 -23.48 0.18 -35.95
C ALA A 309 -22.08 0.38 -35.35
N ILE A 310 -21.74 1.62 -35.02
CA ILE A 310 -20.41 2.00 -34.53
C ILE A 310 -19.94 1.12 -33.36
N HIS A 311 -20.84 0.71 -32.46
CA HIS A 311 -20.52 -0.17 -31.33
C HIS A 311 -21.10 -1.58 -31.42
N ARG A 312 -21.68 -1.98 -32.57
CA ARG A 312 -22.28 -3.29 -32.78
C ARG A 312 -21.56 -4.03 -33.91
N HIS A 313 -20.50 -4.77 -33.55
CA HIS A 313 -19.72 -5.52 -34.53
C HIS A 313 -20.29 -6.92 -34.71
N GLY A 314 -20.74 -7.24 -35.93
CA GLY A 314 -20.99 -8.60 -36.42
C GLY A 314 -21.95 -9.43 -35.57
N GLU A 315 -23.25 -9.35 -35.83
CA GLU A 315 -24.16 -10.42 -35.39
C GLU A 315 -23.75 -11.73 -36.08
N LEU A 316 -23.33 -12.71 -35.26
CA LEU A 316 -23.05 -14.08 -35.71
C LEU A 316 -24.38 -14.68 -36.18
N SER A 317 -24.52 -14.88 -37.50
CA SER A 317 -25.63 -15.60 -38.09
C SER A 317 -25.75 -16.98 -37.46
N LEU A 318 -26.84 -17.24 -36.74
CA LEU A 318 -27.31 -18.59 -36.44
C LEU A 318 -27.74 -19.23 -37.78
N ALA A 319 -26.80 -19.88 -38.47
CA ALA A 319 -27.11 -20.67 -39.64
C ALA A 319 -27.85 -21.92 -39.19
N ALA A 320 -29.18 -21.84 -39.08
CA ALA A 320 -30.04 -23.00 -38.97
C ALA A 320 -29.96 -23.77 -40.31
N ASN A 321 -29.02 -24.71 -40.40
CA ASN A 321 -29.10 -25.74 -41.43
C ASN A 321 -30.24 -26.68 -41.01
N ILE A 322 -31.39 -26.53 -41.65
CA ILE A 322 -32.52 -27.45 -41.51
C ILE A 322 -32.17 -28.71 -42.31
N ASN A 323 -31.24 -29.50 -41.78
CA ASN A 323 -31.06 -30.90 -42.13
C ASN A 323 -30.82 -31.66 -40.83
N ALA A 324 -31.87 -32.37 -40.40
CA ALA A 324 -31.93 -33.41 -39.38
C ALA A 324 -30.90 -33.31 -38.22
N GLY A 325 -31.34 -32.71 -37.12
CA GLY A 325 -30.95 -33.12 -35.76
C GLY A 325 -29.56 -32.70 -35.29
N THR A 326 -29.42 -31.44 -34.87
CA THR A 326 -28.81 -30.99 -33.60
C THR A 326 -28.89 -29.46 -33.57
N VAL A 327 -29.59 -28.88 -32.60
CA VAL A 327 -29.61 -27.42 -32.37
C VAL A 327 -28.57 -27.12 -31.30
N ILE A 328 -27.47 -26.46 -31.65
CA ILE A 328 -26.59 -25.79 -30.69
C ILE A 328 -26.81 -24.28 -30.87
N GLY A 329 -27.79 -23.74 -30.15
CA GLY A 329 -27.95 -22.30 -30.02
C GLY A 329 -27.01 -21.78 -28.93
N LEU A 330 -25.92 -21.12 -29.32
CA LEU A 330 -25.19 -20.24 -28.41
C LEU A 330 -25.92 -18.91 -28.38
N ASN A 331 -26.44 -18.57 -27.21
CA ASN A 331 -27.12 -17.32 -26.93
C ASN A 331 -26.09 -16.18 -26.82
N PRO A 332 -26.06 -15.16 -27.71
CA PRO A 332 -25.21 -13.99 -27.57
C PRO A 332 -26.00 -12.88 -26.84
N MET A 333 -26.62 -13.20 -25.71
CA MET A 333 -27.29 -12.20 -24.89
C MET A 333 -26.31 -11.59 -23.90
N GLY A 334 -25.92 -10.33 -24.15
CA GLY A 334 -26.07 -9.20 -23.21
C GLY A 334 -25.81 -9.42 -21.72
N GLN A 335 -24.92 -10.33 -21.33
CA GLN A 335 -24.48 -10.43 -19.95
C GLN A 335 -23.39 -9.36 -19.74
N PRO A 336 -23.43 -8.61 -18.63
CA PRO A 336 -22.27 -7.82 -18.23
C PRO A 336 -21.05 -8.74 -18.17
N ILE A 337 -19.94 -8.33 -18.78
CA ILE A 337 -18.66 -9.01 -18.60
C ILE A 337 -18.26 -8.78 -17.14
N THR A 338 -18.65 -9.69 -16.26
CA THR A 338 -18.20 -9.72 -14.88
C THR A 338 -16.74 -10.17 -14.89
N LEU A 339 -15.82 -9.21 -14.97
CA LEU A 339 -14.40 -9.44 -14.73
C LEU A 339 -14.19 -9.63 -13.24
N GLY A 340 -14.50 -10.83 -12.75
CA GLY A 340 -14.12 -11.28 -11.41
C GLY A 340 -12.68 -11.76 -11.43
N SER A 341 -11.79 -11.03 -10.79
CA SER A 341 -10.43 -11.47 -10.49
C SER A 341 -10.40 -12.03 -9.06
N LEU A 342 -9.96 -13.28 -8.91
CA LEU A 342 -9.61 -13.87 -7.61
C LEU A 342 -8.10 -14.05 -7.59
N GLY A 343 -7.40 -13.10 -6.98
CA GLY A 343 -5.97 -13.17 -6.75
C GLY A 343 -5.67 -13.76 -5.37
N PHE A 344 -5.04 -14.94 -5.34
CA PHE A 344 -4.41 -15.47 -4.12
C PHE A 344 -2.90 -15.38 -4.31
N SER A 345 -2.26 -14.49 -3.56
CA SER A 345 -0.80 -14.37 -3.53
C SER A 345 -0.31 -14.53 -2.09
N GLY A 346 0.54 -15.52 -1.87
CA GLY A 346 1.16 -15.82 -0.59
C GLY A 346 2.66 -15.89 -0.77
N THR A 347 3.38 -14.94 -0.17
CA THR A 347 4.84 -14.84 -0.30
C THR A 347 5.48 -15.00 1.08
N LEU A 348 6.38 -15.99 1.19
CA LEU A 348 7.16 -16.22 2.41
C LEU A 348 8.46 -15.41 2.32
N TYR A 349 8.67 -14.49 3.27
CA TYR A 349 9.88 -13.66 3.31
C TYR A 349 10.86 -14.16 4.38
N THR A 350 12.10 -14.42 3.97
CA THR A 350 13.22 -14.79 4.86
C THR A 350 14.34 -13.76 4.73
N ARG A 351 14.73 -13.11 5.81
CA ARG A 351 15.87 -12.17 5.81
C ARG A 351 17.13 -12.89 6.28
N PHE A 352 18.15 -12.95 5.43
CA PHE A 352 19.49 -13.40 5.81
C PHE A 352 20.33 -12.16 6.16
N PHE A 353 21.03 -12.22 7.29
CA PHE A 353 21.96 -11.18 7.74
C PHE A 353 23.31 -11.34 7.06
#